data_AF-A6VID2-F1
#
_entry.id   AF-A6VID2-F1
#
_cell.length_a   1.000
_cell.length_b   1.000
_cell.length_c   1.000
_cell.angle_alpha   90.00
_cell.angle_beta   90.00
_cell.angle_gamma   90.00
#
_symmetry.space_group_name_H-M   'P 1'
#
loop_
_entity.id
_entity.type
_entity.pdbx_description
1 polymer ?
#
loop_
_entity_poly.entity_id
_entity_poly.type
_entity_poly.pdbx_seq_one_letter_code
_entity_poly.pdbx_strand_id
1 'polypeptide(L)'
;MMEIFCMDCGLKLNKNDKTCPNCGSLKQEIIIDIVDTTTITVHEEIRGKTKKMDLKKPLFEFKQGDSLHKKSGVWNHREMIIDRENNTYKEIIMDKDNNIIHSCEEPLSEHFGHGSAKYKSNKYKENK
;
A
#
# COMPACT_ATOMS: atom_id res chain seq x y z
N MET A 1 7.69 -10.65 27.90
CA MET A 1 8.58 -11.43 28.78
C MET A 1 7.75 -11.88 29.98
N MET A 2 8.09 -12.97 30.67
CA MET A 2 7.34 -13.42 31.85
C MET A 2 8.27 -13.50 33.05
N GLU A 3 7.93 -12.75 34.10
CA GLU A 3 8.65 -12.71 35.37
C GLU A 3 7.71 -13.12 36.50
N ILE A 4 8.25 -13.81 37.50
CA ILE A 4 7.49 -14.31 38.65
C ILE A 4 8.15 -13.73 39.90
N PHE A 5 7.35 -13.19 40.80
CA PHE A 5 7.80 -12.61 42.06
C PHE A 5 7.00 -13.16 43.23
N CYS A 6 7.61 -13.19 44.41
CA CYS A 6 6.90 -13.48 45.64
C CYS A 6 6.05 -12.27 46.06
N MET A 7 4.74 -12.47 46.24
CA MET A 7 3.82 -11.37 46.58
C MET A 7 4.09 -10.76 47.97
N ASP A 8 4.60 -11.55 48.92
CA ASP A 8 4.76 -11.10 50.31
C ASP A 8 6.15 -10.46 50.59
N CYS A 9 7.20 -10.76 49.81
CA CYS A 9 8.54 -10.20 50.03
C CYS A 9 9.21 -9.59 48.78
N GLY A 10 8.59 -9.68 47.61
CA GLY A 10 9.11 -9.10 46.36
C GLY A 10 10.28 -9.84 45.72
N LEU A 11 10.74 -10.96 46.28
CA LEU A 11 11.84 -11.74 45.69
C LEU A 11 11.45 -12.30 44.32
N LYS A 12 12.30 -12.11 43.30
CA LYS A 12 12.16 -12.76 41.99
C LYS A 12 12.31 -14.28 42.14
N LEU A 13 11.33 -15.03 41.66
CA LEU A 13 11.27 -16.48 41.75
C LEU A 13 11.67 -17.13 40.43
N ASN A 14 12.27 -18.32 40.52
CA ASN A 14 12.45 -19.19 39.37
C ASN A 14 11.16 -19.96 39.07
N LYS A 15 11.01 -20.43 37.82
CA LYS A 15 9.84 -21.23 37.40
C LYS A 15 9.62 -22.51 38.21
N ASN A 16 10.65 -23.01 38.89
CA ASN A 16 10.60 -24.26 39.67
C ASN A 16 10.35 -24.02 41.17
N ASP A 17 10.35 -22.76 41.63
CA ASP A 17 10.16 -22.45 43.04
C ASP A 17 8.69 -22.64 43.42
N LYS A 18 8.39 -23.75 44.11
CA LYS A 18 7.04 -24.04 44.63
C LYS A 18 6.65 -23.13 45.79
N THR A 19 7.65 -22.63 46.51
CA THR A 19 7.55 -21.76 47.69
C THR A 19 8.66 -20.73 47.62
N CYS A 20 8.42 -19.51 48.10
CA CYS A 20 9.45 -18.49 48.18
C CYS A 20 10.59 -18.94 49.12
N PRO A 21 11.85 -18.99 48.66
CA PRO A 21 12.98 -19.40 49.50
C PRO A 21 13.32 -18.39 50.61
N ASN A 22 12.87 -17.14 50.49
CA ASN A 22 13.16 -16.09 51.47
C ASN A 22 12.14 -16.03 52.62
N CYS A 23 10.83 -16.13 52.32
CA CYS A 23 9.78 -15.99 53.34
C CYS A 23 8.84 -17.20 53.48
N GLY A 24 9.02 -18.25 52.67
CA GLY A 24 8.18 -19.46 52.69
C GLY A 24 6.79 -19.31 52.08
N SER A 25 6.42 -18.12 51.60
CA SER A 25 5.10 -17.86 51.01
C SER A 25 4.85 -18.66 49.73
N LEU A 26 3.59 -19.05 49.53
CA LEU A 26 3.06 -19.67 48.31
C LEU A 26 2.50 -18.64 47.32
N LYS A 27 2.34 -17.38 47.72
CA LYS A 27 1.73 -16.35 46.89
C LYS A 27 2.73 -15.83 45.88
N GLN A 28 2.35 -15.91 44.61
CA GLN A 28 3.17 -15.47 43.49
C GLN A 28 2.42 -14.40 42.70
N GLU A 29 3.15 -13.37 42.31
CA GLU A 29 2.72 -12.39 41.33
C GLU A 29 3.42 -12.69 40.00
N ILE A 30 2.66 -12.73 38.91
CA ILE A 30 3.18 -13.04 37.57
C ILE A 30 3.02 -11.79 36.72
N ILE A 31 4.13 -11.26 36.23
CA ILE A 31 4.17 -10.10 35.35
C ILE A 31 4.43 -10.61 33.93
N ILE A 32 3.53 -10.26 33.01
CA ILE A 32 3.60 -10.66 31.60
C ILE A 32 3.64 -9.40 30.74
N ASP A 33 4.74 -9.18 30.04
CA ASP A 33 4.79 -8.17 28.98
C ASP A 33 4.27 -8.76 27.68
N ILE A 34 3.17 -8.19 27.21
CA ILE A 34 2.62 -8.43 25.88
C ILE A 34 3.16 -7.31 24.99
N VAL A 35 4.05 -7.66 24.06
CA VAL A 35 4.60 -6.71 23.08
C VAL A 35 4.00 -7.05 21.74
N ASP A 36 3.23 -6.12 21.18
CA ASP A 36 2.76 -6.18 19.80
C ASP A 36 3.67 -5.31 18.94
N THR A 37 4.20 -5.88 17.86
CA THR A 37 5.07 -5.17 16.91
C THR A 37 4.39 -5.15 15.56
N THR A 38 4.01 -3.96 15.11
CA THR A 38 3.39 -3.74 13.81
C THR A 38 4.29 -2.86 12.94
N THR A 39 4.46 -3.25 11.68
CA THR A 39 5.11 -2.40 10.68
C THR A 39 4.05 -1.59 9.95
N ILE A 40 4.21 -0.26 9.93
CA ILE A 40 3.35 0.65 9.17
C ILE A 40 4.12 1.08 7.91
N THR A 41 3.52 0.85 6.75
CA THR A 41 4.05 1.31 5.46
C THR A 41 3.11 2.38 4.94
N VAL A 42 3.65 3.52 4.52
CA VAL A 42 2.89 4.63 3.94
C VAL A 42 3.16 4.66 2.45
N HIS A 43 2.09 4.83 1.68
CA HIS A 43 2.14 4.95 0.23
C HIS A 43 1.52 6.28 -0.19
N GLU A 44 2.22 7.03 -1.04
CA GLU A 44 1.78 8.35 -1.49
C GLU A 44 1.65 8.42 -3.01
N GLU A 45 0.61 9.11 -3.48
CA GLU A 45 0.42 9.37 -4.91
C GLU A 45 -0.17 10.77 -5.08
N ILE A 46 0.45 11.56 -5.95
CA ILE A 46 -0.03 12.89 -6.34
C ILE A 46 -0.71 12.79 -7.70
N ARG A 47 -1.86 13.45 -7.83
CA ARG A 47 -2.60 13.56 -9.08
C ARG A 47 -2.94 15.00 -9.37
N GLY A 48 -2.77 15.43 -10.61
CA GLY A 48 -3.18 16.75 -11.05
C GLY A 48 -3.90 16.72 -12.38
N LYS A 49 -4.79 17.71 -12.57
CA LYS A 49 -5.56 17.88 -13.80
C LYS A 49 -5.69 19.36 -14.10
N THR A 50 -5.40 19.74 -15.34
CA THR A 50 -5.65 21.08 -15.86
C THR A 50 -6.81 21.03 -16.84
N LYS A 51 -7.75 21.95 -16.73
CA LYS A 51 -8.96 21.99 -17.56
C LYS A 51 -9.17 23.39 -18.12
N LYS A 52 -9.50 23.49 -19.42
CA LYS A 52 -10.01 24.70 -20.06
C LYS A 52 -11.55 24.68 -19.99
N MET A 53 -12.18 25.84 -19.81
CA MET A 53 -13.62 25.98 -19.53
C MET A 53 -14.50 25.29 -20.58
N ASP A 54 -14.08 25.30 -21.85
CA ASP A 54 -14.85 24.78 -22.98
C ASP A 54 -14.64 23.28 -23.27
N LEU A 55 -13.74 22.61 -22.54
CA LEU A 55 -13.41 21.20 -22.79
C LEU A 55 -14.10 20.28 -21.78
N LYS A 56 -14.77 19.24 -22.30
CA LYS A 56 -15.37 18.18 -21.45
C LYS A 56 -14.31 17.38 -20.69
N LYS A 57 -13.19 17.06 -21.35
CA LYS A 57 -12.07 16.33 -20.76
C LYS A 57 -10.98 17.30 -20.28
N PRO A 58 -10.19 16.96 -19.25
CA PRO A 58 -9.02 17.75 -18.87
C PRO A 58 -8.08 17.92 -20.07
N LEU A 59 -7.42 19.06 -20.16
CA LEU A 59 -6.38 19.28 -21.17
C LEU A 59 -5.12 18.47 -20.85
N PHE A 60 -4.76 18.44 -19.57
CA PHE A 60 -3.58 17.74 -19.06
C PHE A 60 -3.95 16.97 -17.80
N GLU A 61 -3.44 15.75 -17.66
CA GLU A 61 -3.54 14.96 -16.42
C GLU A 61 -2.20 14.33 -16.11
N PHE A 62 -1.83 14.30 -14.83
CA PHE A 62 -0.67 13.53 -14.38
C PHE A 62 -0.98 12.73 -13.13
N LYS A 63 -0.23 11.65 -12.95
CA LYS A 63 -0.15 10.86 -11.72
C LYS A 63 1.30 10.50 -11.45
N GLN A 64 1.73 10.62 -10.21
CA GLN A 64 3.08 10.27 -9.80
C GLN A 64 3.07 9.71 -8.37
N GLY A 65 3.76 8.60 -8.15
CA GLY A 65 3.96 8.00 -6.84
C GLY A 65 3.57 6.52 -6.79
N ASP A 66 3.33 6.03 -5.58
CA ASP A 66 3.04 4.64 -5.29
C ASP A 66 1.69 4.18 -5.85
N SER A 67 1.75 3.10 -6.62
CA SER A 67 0.60 2.50 -7.28
C SER A 67 0.55 1.00 -7.03
N LEU A 68 -0.51 0.54 -6.37
CA LEU A 68 -0.74 -0.88 -6.13
C LEU A 68 -1.17 -1.59 -7.41
N HIS A 69 -0.33 -2.50 -7.90
CA HIS A 69 -0.70 -3.39 -8.98
C HIS A 69 -1.67 -4.46 -8.47
N LYS A 70 -2.97 -4.25 -8.69
CA LYS A 70 -4.08 -5.05 -8.13
C LYS A 70 -3.96 -6.56 -8.33
N LYS A 71 -3.36 -7.03 -9.43
CA LYS A 71 -3.24 -8.47 -9.72
C LYS A 71 -2.12 -9.14 -8.93
N SER A 72 -0.97 -8.48 -8.78
CA SER A 72 0.16 -9.05 -8.03
C SER A 72 0.19 -8.65 -6.56
N GLY A 73 -0.55 -7.61 -6.16
CA GLY A 73 -0.48 -7.04 -4.82
C GLY A 73 0.81 -6.27 -4.53
N VAL A 74 1.62 -6.00 -5.56
CA VAL A 74 2.91 -5.32 -5.43
C VAL A 74 2.71 -3.82 -5.64
N TRP A 75 3.29 -3.02 -4.74
CA TRP A 75 3.41 -1.58 -4.90
C TRP A 75 4.59 -1.25 -5.81
N ASN A 76 4.34 -0.43 -6.81
CA ASN A 76 5.33 0.07 -7.76
C ASN A 76 5.25 1.59 -7.80
N HIS A 77 6.34 2.27 -8.15
CA HIS A 77 6.27 3.68 -8.49
C HIS A 77 5.73 3.84 -9.92
N ARG A 78 4.74 4.72 -10.10
CA ARG A 78 4.14 4.98 -11.40
C ARG A 78 4.20 6.47 -11.72
N GLU A 79 4.60 6.77 -12.95
CA GLU A 79 4.52 8.09 -13.55
C GLU A 79 3.66 8.03 -14.79
N MET A 80 2.62 8.85 -14.87
CA MET A 80 1.70 8.87 -16.01
C MET A 80 1.39 10.31 -16.38
N ILE A 81 1.48 10.63 -17.67
CA ILE A 81 1.12 11.91 -18.26
C ILE A 81 0.13 11.66 -19.40
N ILE A 82 -0.98 12.40 -19.38
CA ILE A 82 -1.94 12.49 -20.49
C ILE A 82 -1.98 13.95 -20.92
N ASP A 83 -1.36 14.24 -22.06
CA ASP A 83 -1.36 15.56 -22.67
C ASP A 83 -2.27 15.55 -23.90
N ARG A 84 -3.46 16.14 -23.77
CA ARG A 84 -4.43 16.23 -24.88
C ARG A 84 -4.15 17.40 -25.81
N GLU A 85 -3.34 18.37 -25.39
CA GLU A 85 -2.92 19.48 -26.24
C GLU A 85 -1.92 18.99 -27.28
N ASN A 86 -0.95 18.19 -26.82
CA ASN A 86 0.10 17.61 -27.66
C ASN A 86 -0.18 16.18 -28.12
N ASN A 87 -1.40 15.67 -27.93
CA ASN A 87 -1.80 14.31 -28.29
C ASN A 87 -0.81 13.23 -27.81
N THR A 88 -0.34 13.32 -26.57
CA THR A 88 0.70 12.43 -26.04
C THR A 88 0.20 11.67 -24.81
N TYR A 89 0.48 10.37 -24.77
CA TYR A 89 0.39 9.53 -23.59
C TYR A 89 1.79 9.06 -23.20
N LYS A 90 2.14 9.20 -21.92
CA LYS A 90 3.36 8.61 -21.35
C LYS A 90 3.03 7.86 -20.07
N GLU A 91 3.60 6.68 -19.92
CA GLU A 91 3.54 5.91 -18.69
C GLU A 91 4.87 5.20 -18.43
N ILE A 92 5.35 5.29 -17.19
CA ILE A 92 6.50 4.55 -16.70
C ILE A 92 6.09 3.91 -15.37
N ILE A 93 6.39 2.62 -15.22
CA ILE A 93 6.21 1.86 -13.97
C ILE A 93 7.57 1.31 -13.59
N MET A 94 8.00 1.61 -12.36
CA MET A 94 9.27 1.19 -11.80
C MET A 94 9.05 0.33 -10.55
N ASP A 95 9.92 -0.66 -10.34
CA ASP A 95 9.97 -1.39 -9.07
C ASP A 95 10.58 -0.52 -7.95
N LYS A 96 10.67 -1.10 -6.75
CA LYS A 96 11.28 -0.47 -5.57
C LYS A 96 12.77 -0.12 -5.74
N ASP A 97 13.45 -0.76 -6.67
CA ASP A 97 14.89 -0.62 -6.95
C ASP A 97 15.12 0.32 -8.15
N ASN A 98 14.06 0.99 -8.63
CA ASN A 98 14.02 1.88 -9.80
C ASN A 98 14.26 1.19 -11.15
N ASN A 99 14.07 -0.12 -11.25
CA ASN A 99 14.08 -0.81 -12.53
C ASN A 99 12.76 -0.59 -13.25
N ILE A 100 12.83 -0.24 -14.54
CA ILE A 100 11.64 -0.05 -15.38
C ILE A 100 10.98 -1.40 -15.67
N ILE A 101 9.79 -1.60 -15.13
CA ILE A 101 8.93 -2.76 -15.41
C ILE A 101 8.14 -2.54 -16.70
N HIS A 102 7.67 -1.31 -16.92
CA HIS A 102 6.88 -0.93 -18.08
C HIS A 102 7.18 0.51 -18.47
N SER A 103 7.30 0.76 -19.77
CA SER A 103 7.38 2.10 -20.34
C SER A 103 6.57 2.13 -21.63
N CYS A 104 5.74 3.16 -21.78
CA CYS A 104 4.92 3.41 -22.95
C CYS A 104 4.95 4.91 -23.23
N GLU A 105 5.27 5.27 -24.47
CA GLU A 105 5.15 6.62 -24.98
C GLU A 105 4.57 6.53 -26.40
N GLU A 106 3.36 7.05 -26.57
CA GLU A 106 2.63 6.96 -27.83
C GLU A 106 1.64 8.11 -27.99
N PRO A 107 1.15 8.37 -29.22
CA PRO A 107 0.09 9.33 -29.43
C PRO A 107 -1.15 8.95 -28.62
N LEU A 108 -1.76 9.92 -27.93
CA LEU A 108 -2.97 9.67 -27.14
C LEU A 108 -4.14 9.18 -28.01
N SER A 109 -4.18 9.59 -29.27
CA SER A 109 -5.12 9.12 -30.28
C SER A 109 -4.94 7.65 -30.68
N GLU A 110 -3.84 7.02 -30.30
CA GLU A 110 -3.54 5.62 -30.58
C GLU A 110 -3.62 4.75 -29.32
N HIS A 111 -3.60 5.37 -28.13
CA HIS A 111 -3.72 4.72 -26.83
C HIS A 111 -5.14 4.18 -26.55
N PHE A 112 -5.49 3.07 -27.22
CA PHE A 112 -6.78 2.38 -27.12
C PHE A 112 -6.61 0.88 -26.85
N GLY A 113 -7.67 0.21 -26.39
CA GLY A 113 -7.64 -1.23 -26.09
C GLY A 113 -7.13 -1.58 -24.70
N HIS A 114 -6.60 -0.60 -23.95
CA HIS A 114 -6.06 -0.77 -22.60
C HIS A 114 -7.01 -0.23 -21.53
N GLY A 115 -7.00 -0.83 -20.33
CA GLY A 115 -7.64 -0.26 -19.13
C GLY A 115 -9.05 0.31 -19.33
N SER A 116 -9.21 1.62 -19.10
CA SER A 116 -10.45 2.39 -19.31
C SER A 116 -10.66 2.86 -20.76
N ALA A 117 -9.65 2.71 -21.63
CA ALA A 117 -9.67 3.02 -23.05
C ALA A 117 -10.03 1.78 -23.92
N LYS A 118 -10.58 0.73 -23.31
CA LYS A 118 -11.07 -0.46 -24.03
C LYS A 118 -12.14 -0.10 -25.06
N TYR A 119 -12.17 -0.85 -26.15
CA TYR A 119 -13.23 -0.75 -27.16
C TYR A 119 -14.60 -0.96 -26.52
N LYS A 120 -15.57 -0.14 -26.90
CA LYS A 120 -16.96 -0.34 -26.46
C LYS A 120 -17.50 -1.62 -27.10
N SER A 121 -17.93 -2.59 -26.30
CA SER A 121 -18.58 -3.79 -26.80
C SER A 121 -19.91 -3.43 -27.46
N ASN A 122 -20.10 -3.82 -28.72
CA ASN A 122 -21.28 -3.50 -29.54
C ASN A 122 -22.51 -4.37 -29.18
N LYS A 123 -22.88 -4.44 -27.89
CA LYS A 123 -23.92 -5.37 -27.38
C LYS A 123 -25.38 -4.96 -27.69
N TYR A 124 -25.63 -3.94 -28.51
CA TYR A 124 -26.98 -3.43 -28.81
C TYR A 124 -27.19 -3.12 -30.29
N LYS A 125 -27.04 -4.13 -31.18
CA LYS A 125 -27.45 -4.00 -32.60
C LYS A 125 -28.26 -5.18 -33.16
N GLU A 126 -28.78 -6.06 -32.31
CA GLU A 126 -29.69 -7.14 -32.72
C GLU A 126 -30.98 -7.02 -31.91
N ASN A 127 -31.88 -6.14 -32.36
CA ASN A 127 -33.32 -6.12 -32.04
C ASN A 127 -33.93 -4.97 -32.88
N LYS A 128 -34.01 -5.18 -34.20
CA LYS A 128 -34.86 -4.38 -35.07
C LYS A 128 -35.38 -5.23 -36.21
#